data_AF-A0A843K4M1-F1
#
_entry.id   AF-A0A843K4M1-F1
#
_cell.length_a   1.000
_cell.length_b   1.000
_cell.length_c   1.000
_cell.angle_alpha   90.00
_cell.angle_beta   90.00
_cell.angle_gamma   90.00
#
_symmetry.space_group_name_H-M   'P 1'
#
loop_
_entity.id
_entity.type
_entity.pdbx_description
1 polymer ?
#
loop_
_entity_poly.entity_id
_entity_poly.type
_entity_poly.pdbx_seq_one_letter_code
_entity_poly.pdbx_strand_id
1 'polypeptide(L)'
;MKLALILLALLAATSIPSAAEEHTAEYWSSLGDQQLYNGSIEEAARSYDEALELDPGNVNLWNRKGYAFGILGRYEDAVASFDQALAINSTNVEALNWKGLALYRGLDRHDEAIACFDKVLGLNASDSEAWNGKGMALADKGDLSGSLVCLQMATKLDPLNPGAWNNEGVVLRELGKYQEALERFDRALLLDPNNQAAQTNRNSTLEDMNRIVQLGTGQWA
;
A
#
# COMPACT_ATOMS: atom_id res chain seq x y z
N MET A 1 26.40 74.49 -28.25
CA MET A 1 26.83 73.12 -28.61
C MET A 1 27.63 72.56 -27.44
N LYS A 2 27.27 71.36 -26.96
CA LYS A 2 27.72 70.61 -25.77
C LYS A 2 26.99 71.00 -24.47
N LEU A 3 25.90 70.31 -24.10
CA LEU A 3 25.75 68.97 -23.50
C LEU A 3 26.23 68.88 -22.04
N ALA A 4 25.30 68.41 -21.19
CA ALA A 4 25.46 67.60 -19.98
C ALA A 4 25.15 68.26 -18.61
N LEU A 5 24.55 67.43 -17.74
CA LEU A 5 24.19 67.59 -16.32
C LEU A 5 23.01 68.53 -16.06
N ILE A 6 21.83 68.06 -15.61
CA ILE A 6 21.46 67.58 -14.26
C ILE A 6 20.08 66.90 -14.47
N LEU A 7 19.87 65.58 -14.38
CA LEU A 7 19.86 64.70 -13.20
C LEU A 7 19.09 65.26 -11.98
N LEU A 8 17.76 65.23 -11.99
CA LEU A 8 16.97 65.30 -10.74
C LEU A 8 15.63 64.56 -10.84
N ALA A 9 15.69 63.31 -10.37
CA ALA A 9 14.71 62.63 -9.54
C ALA A 9 13.24 62.53 -10.03
N LEU A 10 12.99 61.59 -10.93
CA LEU A 10 11.73 60.82 -10.90
C LEU A 10 12.02 59.36 -11.27
N LEU A 11 12.86 58.72 -10.45
CA LEU A 11 12.84 57.27 -10.29
C LEU A 11 12.03 57.02 -9.02
N ALA A 12 10.71 56.94 -9.19
CA ALA A 12 9.90 56.17 -8.27
C ALA A 12 10.49 54.76 -8.28
N ALA A 13 11.19 54.41 -7.21
CA ALA A 13 11.54 53.03 -6.92
C ALA A 13 10.24 52.27 -6.66
N THR A 14 9.52 51.94 -7.74
CA THR A 14 8.74 50.71 -7.75
C THR A 14 9.78 49.62 -7.89
N SER A 15 10.28 49.15 -6.75
CA SER A 15 10.77 47.79 -6.68
C SER A 15 9.60 46.92 -7.14
N ILE A 16 9.59 46.58 -8.43
CA ILE A 16 8.79 45.47 -8.94
C ILE A 16 9.23 44.30 -8.07
N PRO A 17 8.36 43.73 -7.21
CA PRO A 17 8.67 42.45 -6.61
C PRO A 17 8.96 41.53 -7.79
N SER A 18 10.16 40.94 -7.84
CA SER A 18 10.42 39.83 -8.73
C SER A 18 9.27 38.87 -8.55
N ALA A 19 8.40 38.75 -9.56
CA ALA A 19 7.30 37.81 -9.55
C ALA A 19 7.94 36.42 -9.54
N ALA A 20 8.23 35.90 -8.35
CA ALA A 20 8.27 34.48 -8.15
C ALA A 20 6.93 34.00 -8.70
N GLU A 21 6.97 33.16 -9.73
CA GLU A 21 5.75 32.56 -10.26
C GLU A 21 5.04 31.92 -9.06
N GLU A 22 3.91 32.48 -8.65
CA GLU A 22 3.07 31.88 -7.61
C GLU A 22 2.53 30.58 -8.20
N HIS A 23 3.27 29.51 -7.96
CA HIS A 23 2.88 28.17 -8.34
C HIS A 23 1.61 27.80 -7.58
N THR A 24 0.61 27.29 -8.30
CA THR A 24 -0.66 26.85 -7.70
C THR A 24 -0.51 25.49 -7.03
N ALA A 25 -1.45 25.13 -6.16
CA ALA A 25 -1.51 23.78 -5.59
C ALA A 25 -1.52 22.69 -6.70
N GLU A 26 -2.19 22.97 -7.81
CA GLU A 26 -2.28 22.05 -8.95
C GLU A 26 -0.97 21.92 -9.74
N TYR A 27 -0.17 23.00 -9.83
CA TYR A 27 1.18 22.93 -10.37
C TYR A 27 2.03 21.98 -9.54
N TRP A 28 2.07 22.19 -8.22
CA TRP A 28 2.86 21.37 -7.31
C TRP A 28 2.38 19.92 -7.26
N SER A 29 1.07 19.69 -7.29
CA SER A 29 0.48 18.35 -7.43
C SER A 29 0.97 17.64 -8.70
N SER A 30 0.91 18.33 -9.85
CA SER A 30 1.29 17.76 -11.14
C SER A 30 2.79 17.47 -11.22
N LEU A 31 3.62 18.35 -10.63
CA LEU A 31 5.05 18.15 -10.52
C LEU A 31 5.38 16.95 -9.62
N GLY A 32 4.70 16.83 -8.48
CA GLY A 32 4.82 15.69 -7.58
C GLY A 32 4.47 14.37 -8.28
N ASP A 33 3.40 14.34 -9.05
CA ASP A 33 2.99 13.16 -9.84
C ASP A 33 4.06 12.76 -10.86
N GLN A 34 4.65 13.74 -11.57
CA GLN A 34 5.70 13.50 -12.54
C GLN A 34 6.98 12.97 -11.88
N GLN A 35 7.36 13.54 -10.73
CA GLN A 35 8.52 13.11 -9.96
C GLN A 35 8.32 11.69 -9.43
N LEU A 36 7.12 11.38 -8.93
CA LEU A 36 6.75 10.05 -8.48
C LEU A 36 6.88 9.03 -9.61
N TYR A 37 6.37 9.36 -10.80
CA TYR A 37 6.47 8.51 -11.98
C TYR A 37 7.91 8.25 -12.43
N ASN A 38 8.78 9.26 -12.33
CA ASN A 38 10.19 9.16 -12.71
C ASN A 38 11.09 8.55 -11.61
N GLY A 39 10.54 8.22 -10.44
CA GLY A 39 11.28 7.62 -9.32
C GLY A 39 11.97 8.62 -8.39
N SER A 40 11.76 9.93 -8.57
CA SER A 40 12.23 10.99 -7.67
C SER A 40 11.25 11.15 -6.49
N ILE A 41 11.16 10.13 -5.65
CA ILE A 41 10.06 9.98 -4.68
C ILE A 41 10.18 11.01 -3.54
N GLU A 42 11.38 11.34 -3.07
CA GLU A 42 11.62 12.38 -2.07
C GLU A 42 11.27 13.78 -2.59
N GLU A 43 11.58 14.09 -3.85
CA GLU A 43 11.13 15.31 -4.51
C GLU A 43 9.61 15.35 -4.60
N ALA A 44 8.98 14.22 -4.99
CA ALA A 44 7.52 14.14 -5.09
C ALA A 44 6.84 14.47 -3.76
N ALA A 45 7.33 13.89 -2.65
CA ALA A 45 6.82 14.18 -1.32
C ALA A 45 6.91 15.67 -0.97
N ARG A 46 8.03 16.33 -1.30
CA ARG A 46 8.20 17.78 -1.10
C ARG A 46 7.27 18.62 -1.99
N SER A 47 7.07 18.23 -3.24
CA SER A 47 6.10 18.91 -4.12
C SER A 47 4.67 18.77 -3.57
N TYR A 48 4.31 17.63 -2.99
CA TYR A 48 3.02 17.50 -2.31
C TYR A 48 2.92 18.35 -1.05
N ASP A 49 4.03 18.56 -0.30
CA ASP A 49 4.06 19.50 0.82
C ASP A 49 3.71 20.93 0.37
N GLU A 50 4.37 21.43 -0.68
CA GLU A 50 4.09 22.75 -1.25
C GLU A 50 2.63 22.87 -1.72
N ALA A 51 2.08 21.81 -2.32
CA ALA A 51 0.68 21.77 -2.72
C ALA A 51 -0.28 21.81 -1.52
N LEU A 52 0.06 21.13 -0.42
CA LEU A 52 -0.73 21.07 0.81
C LEU A 52 -0.64 22.35 1.65
N GLU A 53 0.44 23.13 1.54
CA GLU A 53 0.49 24.48 2.13
C GLU A 53 -0.56 25.40 1.50
N LEU A 54 -0.86 25.21 0.22
CA LEU A 54 -1.84 25.99 -0.54
C LEU A 54 -3.27 25.43 -0.42
N ASP A 55 -3.43 24.10 -0.34
CA ASP A 55 -4.72 23.41 -0.20
C ASP A 55 -4.65 22.26 0.83
N PRO A 56 -4.67 22.57 2.14
CA PRO A 56 -4.53 21.56 3.19
C PRO A 56 -5.73 20.62 3.30
N GLY A 57 -6.87 20.97 2.69
CA GLY A 57 -8.10 20.18 2.67
C GLY A 57 -8.15 19.13 1.56
N ASN A 58 -7.09 19.00 0.76
CA ASN A 58 -7.08 18.09 -0.37
C ASN A 58 -6.77 16.65 0.03
N VAL A 59 -7.80 15.82 0.10
CA VAL A 59 -7.69 14.39 0.42
C VAL A 59 -6.72 13.66 -0.53
N ASN A 60 -6.73 14.00 -1.82
CA ASN A 60 -5.91 13.31 -2.81
C ASN A 60 -4.42 13.62 -2.64
N LEU A 61 -4.07 14.86 -2.25
CA LEU A 61 -2.67 15.23 -1.97
C LEU A 61 -2.14 14.48 -0.74
N TRP A 62 -2.93 14.38 0.33
CA TRP A 62 -2.57 13.58 1.50
C TRP A 62 -2.40 12.09 1.17
N ASN A 63 -3.27 11.53 0.31
CA ASN A 63 -3.11 10.15 -0.19
C ASN A 63 -1.82 9.97 -0.99
N ARG A 64 -1.54 10.85 -1.95
CA ARG A 64 -0.34 10.78 -2.80
C ARG A 64 0.94 10.92 -1.99
N LYS A 65 0.95 11.84 -1.02
CA LYS A 65 2.06 12.00 -0.07
C LYS A 65 2.26 10.75 0.79
N GLY A 66 1.19 10.18 1.32
CA GLY A 66 1.24 8.93 2.08
C GLY A 66 1.78 7.77 1.25
N TYR A 67 1.34 7.65 0.00
CA TYR A 67 1.83 6.64 -0.94
C TYR A 67 3.33 6.82 -1.25
N ALA A 68 3.78 8.07 -1.49
CA ALA A 68 5.21 8.37 -1.68
C ALA A 68 6.06 7.93 -0.47
N PHE A 69 5.61 8.23 0.76
CA PHE A 69 6.29 7.75 1.96
C PHE A 69 6.28 6.22 2.09
N GLY A 70 5.20 5.56 1.69
CA GLY A 70 5.13 4.10 1.64
C GLY A 70 6.18 3.49 0.71
N ILE A 71 6.41 4.09 -0.46
CA ILE A 71 7.48 3.67 -1.39
C ILE A 71 8.86 3.87 -0.76
N LEU A 72 9.05 4.96 -0.01
CA LEU A 72 10.30 5.25 0.70
C LEU A 72 10.54 4.37 1.94
N GLY A 73 9.60 3.51 2.31
CA GLY A 73 9.65 2.73 3.54
C GLY A 73 9.46 3.55 4.82
N ARG A 74 9.03 4.81 4.69
CA ARG A 74 8.73 5.71 5.80
C ARG A 74 7.30 5.49 6.27
N TYR A 75 7.03 4.31 6.82
CA TYR A 75 5.67 3.84 7.04
C TYR A 75 4.90 4.64 8.10
N GLU A 76 5.57 5.17 9.14
CA GLU A 76 4.93 6.06 10.11
C GLU A 76 4.47 7.38 9.45
N ASP A 77 5.29 7.96 8.57
CA ASP A 77 4.95 9.18 7.83
C ASP A 77 3.81 8.92 6.82
N ALA A 78 3.82 7.74 6.20
CA ALA A 78 2.74 7.28 5.33
C ALA A 78 1.42 7.20 6.09
N VAL A 79 1.41 6.51 7.24
CA VAL A 79 0.23 6.40 8.12
C VAL A 79 -0.26 7.78 8.57
N ALA A 80 0.63 8.67 8.98
CA ALA A 80 0.27 10.02 9.38
C ALA A 80 -0.40 10.81 8.25
N SER A 81 0.07 10.64 7.01
CA SER A 81 -0.50 11.30 5.83
C SER A 81 -1.88 10.74 5.48
N PHE A 82 -2.06 9.42 5.53
CA PHE A 82 -3.38 8.81 5.37
C PHE A 82 -4.34 9.19 6.51
N ASP A 83 -3.85 9.39 7.73
CA ASP A 83 -4.65 9.90 8.83
C ASP A 83 -5.17 11.31 8.57
N GLN A 84 -4.38 12.19 7.96
CA GLN A 84 -4.87 13.50 7.52
C GLN A 84 -5.95 13.37 6.44
N ALA A 85 -5.73 12.52 5.43
CA ALA A 85 -6.73 12.23 4.40
C ALA A 85 -8.06 11.73 5.01
N LEU A 86 -7.98 10.83 6.00
CA LEU A 86 -9.13 10.24 6.69
C LEU A 86 -9.80 11.18 7.70
N ALA A 87 -9.05 12.15 8.25
CA ALA A 87 -9.64 13.21 9.06
C ALA A 87 -10.54 14.12 8.22
N ILE A 88 -10.18 14.35 6.96
CA ILE A 88 -10.97 15.14 6.01
C ILE A 88 -12.11 14.31 5.41
N ASN A 89 -11.82 13.07 4.99
CA ASN A 89 -12.79 12.13 4.44
C ASN A 89 -12.61 10.73 5.04
N SER A 90 -13.34 10.45 6.11
CA SER A 90 -13.27 9.19 6.85
C SER A 90 -13.65 7.93 6.07
N THR A 91 -14.27 8.07 4.89
CA THR A 91 -14.70 6.97 4.03
C THR A 91 -13.86 6.85 2.75
N ASN A 92 -12.71 7.51 2.68
CA ASN A 92 -11.79 7.36 1.55
C ASN A 92 -11.19 5.93 1.56
N VAL A 93 -11.69 5.07 0.66
CA VAL A 93 -11.30 3.66 0.55
C VAL A 93 -9.81 3.49 0.24
N GLU A 94 -9.27 4.32 -0.65
CA GLU A 94 -7.86 4.27 -1.04
C GLU A 94 -6.95 4.56 0.17
N ALA A 95 -7.25 5.60 0.94
CA ALA A 95 -6.52 5.96 2.15
C ALA A 95 -6.58 4.83 3.20
N LEU A 96 -7.76 4.23 3.40
CA LEU A 96 -7.91 3.11 4.33
C LEU A 96 -7.10 1.88 3.89
N ASN A 97 -7.15 1.52 2.61
CA ASN A 97 -6.40 0.38 2.07
C ASN A 97 -4.89 0.60 2.20
N TRP A 98 -4.37 1.74 1.75
CA TRP A 98 -2.94 2.02 1.85
C TRP A 98 -2.45 2.17 3.29
N LYS A 99 -3.25 2.79 4.18
CA LYS A 99 -2.95 2.82 5.61
C LYS A 99 -2.90 1.41 6.18
N GLY A 100 -3.87 0.56 5.86
CA GLY A 100 -3.91 -0.83 6.29
C GLY A 100 -2.67 -1.61 5.85
N LEU A 101 -2.25 -1.44 4.59
CA LEU A 101 -1.04 -2.07 4.06
C LEU A 101 0.24 -1.56 4.73
N ALA A 102 0.37 -0.25 4.96
CA ALA A 102 1.53 0.33 5.64
C ALA A 102 1.63 -0.17 7.10
N LEU A 103 0.51 -0.20 7.82
CA LEU A 103 0.44 -0.75 9.18
C LEU A 103 0.81 -2.23 9.21
N TYR A 104 0.30 -3.01 8.25
CA TYR A 104 0.52 -4.44 8.18
C TYR A 104 1.96 -4.78 7.80
N ARG A 105 2.42 -4.36 6.61
CA ARG A 105 3.71 -4.78 6.04
C ARG A 105 4.89 -3.98 6.54
N GLY A 106 4.65 -2.73 6.94
CA GLY A 106 5.71 -1.81 7.29
C GLY A 106 5.97 -1.70 8.79
N LEU A 107 4.91 -1.80 9.60
CA LEU A 107 4.96 -1.49 11.03
C LEU A 107 4.58 -2.65 11.95
N ASP A 108 4.18 -3.80 11.41
CA ASP A 108 3.75 -4.97 12.20
C ASP A 108 2.55 -4.68 13.13
N ARG A 109 1.77 -3.63 12.81
CA ARG A 109 0.61 -3.17 13.60
C ARG A 109 -0.67 -3.83 13.13
N HIS A 110 -0.74 -5.15 13.28
CA HIS A 110 -1.78 -5.99 12.67
C HIS A 110 -3.21 -5.63 13.10
N ASP A 111 -3.46 -5.31 14.37
CA ASP A 111 -4.80 -4.94 14.86
C ASP A 111 -5.34 -3.68 14.18
N GLU A 112 -4.47 -2.69 14.00
CA GLU A 112 -4.85 -1.43 13.35
C GLU A 112 -5.02 -1.60 11.84
N ALA A 113 -4.22 -2.48 11.22
CA ALA A 113 -4.41 -2.87 9.83
C ALA A 113 -5.78 -3.55 9.61
N ILE A 114 -6.12 -4.51 10.47
CA ILE A 114 -7.43 -5.20 10.44
C ILE A 114 -8.56 -4.19 10.58
N ALA A 115 -8.45 -3.22 11.50
CA ALA A 115 -9.46 -2.18 11.65
C ALA A 115 -9.62 -1.30 10.39
N CYS A 116 -8.54 -1.05 9.65
CA CYS A 116 -8.61 -0.34 8.36
C CYS A 116 -9.33 -1.18 7.31
N PHE A 117 -8.97 -2.45 7.16
CA PHE A 117 -9.63 -3.35 6.21
C PHE A 117 -11.10 -3.60 6.56
N ASP A 118 -11.44 -3.70 7.84
CA ASP A 118 -12.84 -3.82 8.30
C ASP A 118 -13.67 -2.60 7.92
N LYS A 119 -13.11 -1.40 7.99
CA LYS A 119 -13.79 -0.19 7.51
C LYS A 119 -14.00 -0.23 6.00
N VAL A 120 -13.00 -0.68 5.23
CA VAL A 120 -13.15 -0.85 3.77
C VAL A 120 -14.25 -1.85 3.46
N LEU A 121 -14.27 -3.01 4.12
CA LEU A 121 -15.29 -4.03 3.94
C LEU A 121 -16.69 -3.59 4.40
N GLY A 122 -16.78 -2.67 5.36
CA GLY A 122 -18.03 -2.02 5.74
C GLY A 122 -18.57 -1.06 4.67
N LEU A 123 -17.69 -0.45 3.87
CA LEU A 123 -18.05 0.43 2.74
C LEU A 123 -18.30 -0.36 1.46
N ASN A 124 -17.51 -1.41 1.22
CA ASN A 124 -17.60 -2.31 0.08
C ASN A 124 -17.27 -3.74 0.50
N ALA A 125 -18.31 -4.55 0.77
CA ALA A 125 -18.14 -5.94 1.18
C ALA A 125 -17.57 -6.86 0.07
N SER A 126 -17.50 -6.38 -1.18
CA SER A 126 -16.98 -7.10 -2.33
C SER A 126 -15.52 -6.73 -2.66
N ASP A 127 -14.84 -5.98 -1.80
CA ASP A 127 -13.44 -5.63 -1.98
C ASP A 127 -12.52 -6.84 -1.67
N SER A 128 -12.04 -7.50 -2.73
CA SER A 128 -11.20 -8.70 -2.61
C SER A 128 -9.84 -8.40 -1.98
N GLU A 129 -9.28 -7.21 -2.23
CA GLU A 129 -7.97 -6.81 -1.69
C GLU A 129 -8.05 -6.58 -0.19
N ALA A 130 -9.11 -5.96 0.31
CA ALA A 130 -9.34 -5.77 1.74
C ALA A 130 -9.57 -7.11 2.46
N TRP A 131 -10.31 -8.05 1.85
CA TRP A 131 -10.43 -9.41 2.38
C TRP A 131 -9.08 -10.13 2.44
N ASN A 132 -8.26 -10.02 1.39
CA ASN A 132 -6.93 -10.61 1.37
C ASN A 132 -6.02 -9.97 2.43
N GLY A 133 -5.98 -8.65 2.52
CA GLY A 133 -5.18 -7.91 3.51
C GLY A 133 -5.57 -8.24 4.95
N LYS A 134 -6.87 -8.29 5.24
CA LYS A 134 -7.37 -8.73 6.54
C LYS A 134 -6.98 -10.17 6.85
N GLY A 135 -7.11 -11.06 5.87
CA GLY A 135 -6.73 -12.47 6.02
C GLY A 135 -5.25 -12.63 6.38
N MET A 136 -4.36 -11.95 5.67
CA MET A 136 -2.93 -11.96 5.97
C MET A 136 -2.63 -11.41 7.37
N ALA A 137 -3.21 -10.27 7.75
CA ALA A 137 -3.01 -9.70 9.08
C ALA A 137 -3.54 -10.60 10.21
N LEU A 138 -4.62 -11.35 9.99
CA LEU A 138 -5.13 -12.34 10.95
C LEU A 138 -4.20 -13.55 11.08
N ALA A 139 -3.60 -14.01 9.97
CA ALA A 139 -2.66 -15.13 9.98
C ALA A 139 -1.44 -14.81 10.85
N ASP A 140 -0.84 -13.63 10.67
CA ASP A 140 0.35 -13.22 11.42
C ASP A 140 0.05 -13.01 12.91
N LYS A 141 -1.21 -12.71 13.27
CA LYS A 141 -1.69 -12.73 14.66
C LYS A 141 -1.94 -14.12 15.22
N GLY A 142 -1.85 -15.17 14.41
CA GLY A 142 -2.14 -16.56 14.77
C GLY A 142 -3.62 -16.96 14.68
N ASP A 143 -4.52 -16.08 14.23
CA ASP A 143 -5.91 -16.46 13.93
C ASP A 143 -6.03 -17.07 12.53
N LEU A 144 -5.50 -18.28 12.40
CA LEU A 144 -5.49 -19.02 11.14
C LEU A 144 -6.91 -19.37 10.66
N SER A 145 -7.86 -19.54 11.58
CA SER A 145 -9.25 -19.87 11.23
C SER A 145 -9.97 -18.65 10.64
N GLY A 146 -9.88 -17.49 11.29
CA GLY A 146 -10.43 -16.24 10.76
C GLY A 146 -9.73 -15.80 9.47
N SER A 147 -8.41 -16.01 9.40
CA SER A 147 -7.63 -15.77 8.19
C SER A 147 -8.14 -16.59 6.99
N LEU A 148 -8.33 -17.90 7.16
CA LEU A 148 -8.79 -18.77 6.09
C LEU A 148 -10.14 -18.33 5.54
N VAL A 149 -11.07 -17.93 6.40
CA VAL A 149 -12.39 -17.42 5.97
C VAL A 149 -12.22 -16.16 5.11
N CYS A 150 -11.36 -15.23 5.53
CA CYS A 150 -11.11 -13.99 4.78
C CYS A 150 -10.47 -14.27 3.42
N LEU A 151 -9.47 -15.15 3.37
CA LEU A 151 -8.76 -15.49 2.13
C LEU A 151 -9.66 -16.24 1.14
N GLN A 152 -10.54 -17.12 1.62
CA GLN A 152 -11.56 -17.77 0.78
C GLN A 152 -12.56 -16.78 0.20
N MET A 153 -12.92 -15.73 0.94
CA MET A 153 -13.73 -14.65 0.40
C MET A 153 -12.99 -13.86 -0.67
N ALA A 154 -11.69 -13.58 -0.47
CA ALA A 154 -10.86 -12.92 -1.46
C ALA A 154 -10.75 -13.72 -2.77
N THR A 155 -10.44 -15.03 -2.71
CA THR A 155 -10.32 -15.90 -3.89
C THR A 155 -11.65 -16.15 -4.59
N LYS A 156 -12.77 -16.12 -3.85
CA LYS A 156 -14.12 -16.17 -4.43
C LYS A 156 -14.48 -14.89 -5.19
N LEU A 157 -14.14 -13.72 -4.64
CA LEU A 157 -14.44 -12.42 -5.25
C LEU A 157 -13.53 -12.13 -6.45
N ASP A 158 -12.26 -12.50 -6.35
CA ASP A 158 -11.29 -12.38 -7.42
C ASP A 158 -10.56 -13.71 -7.66
N PRO A 159 -11.14 -14.61 -8.49
CA PRO A 159 -10.55 -15.91 -8.77
C PRO A 159 -9.33 -15.85 -9.68
N LEU A 160 -8.96 -14.67 -10.20
CA LEU A 160 -7.83 -14.47 -11.10
C LEU A 160 -6.60 -13.89 -10.39
N ASN A 161 -6.68 -13.63 -9.08
CA ASN A 161 -5.55 -13.16 -8.29
C ASN A 161 -4.65 -14.32 -7.79
N PRO A 162 -3.47 -14.56 -8.39
CA PRO A 162 -2.58 -15.64 -7.96
C PRO A 162 -2.05 -15.43 -6.53
N GLY A 163 -1.90 -14.17 -6.10
CA GLY A 163 -1.43 -13.84 -4.76
C GLY A 163 -2.41 -14.29 -3.67
N ALA A 164 -3.71 -14.07 -3.88
CA ALA A 164 -4.75 -14.51 -2.95
C ALA A 164 -4.78 -16.04 -2.81
N TRP A 165 -4.66 -16.78 -3.92
CA TRP A 165 -4.56 -18.24 -3.91
C TRP A 165 -3.31 -18.73 -3.16
N ASN A 166 -2.16 -18.11 -3.41
CA ASN A 166 -0.94 -18.43 -2.66
C ASN A 166 -1.13 -18.20 -1.16
N ASN A 167 -1.72 -17.08 -0.75
CA ASN A 167 -1.93 -16.76 0.66
C ASN A 167 -2.89 -17.76 1.34
N GLU A 168 -3.98 -18.14 0.67
CA GLU A 168 -4.89 -19.20 1.16
C GLU A 168 -4.13 -20.52 1.35
N GLY A 169 -3.27 -20.89 0.40
CA GLY A 169 -2.43 -22.08 0.49
C GLY A 169 -1.46 -22.06 1.68
N VAL A 170 -0.84 -20.91 1.97
CA VAL A 170 0.05 -20.75 3.14
C VAL A 170 -0.71 -21.04 4.43
N VAL A 171 -1.89 -20.44 4.62
CA VAL A 171 -2.69 -20.63 5.83
C VAL A 171 -3.20 -22.07 5.94
N LEU A 172 -3.60 -22.70 4.83
CA LEU A 172 -3.99 -24.11 4.81
C LEU A 172 -2.83 -25.03 5.22
N ARG A 173 -1.60 -24.75 4.75
CA ARG A 173 -0.41 -25.50 5.13
C ARG A 173 -0.13 -25.37 6.62
N GLU A 174 -0.21 -24.16 7.18
CA GLU A 174 -0.03 -23.91 8.62
C GLU A 174 -1.09 -24.61 9.48
N LEU A 175 -2.31 -24.75 8.97
CA LEU A 175 -3.38 -25.56 9.56
C LEU A 175 -3.18 -27.08 9.39
N GLY A 176 -2.10 -27.52 8.75
CA GLY A 176 -1.80 -28.93 8.47
C GLY A 176 -2.66 -29.55 7.34
N LYS A 177 -3.42 -28.73 6.60
CA LYS A 177 -4.28 -29.15 5.48
C LYS A 177 -3.48 -29.19 4.18
N TYR A 178 -2.43 -30.01 4.17
CA TYR A 178 -1.43 -29.99 3.11
C TYR A 178 -1.98 -30.27 1.71
N GLN A 179 -2.94 -31.18 1.57
CA GLN A 179 -3.53 -31.48 0.26
C GLN A 179 -4.30 -30.28 -0.32
N GLU A 180 -5.12 -29.62 0.50
CA GLU A 180 -5.84 -28.41 0.09
C GLU A 180 -4.87 -27.26 -0.22
N ALA A 181 -3.79 -27.13 0.57
CA ALA A 181 -2.74 -26.14 0.33
C ALA A 181 -2.09 -26.32 -1.05
N LEU A 182 -1.73 -27.56 -1.41
CA LEU A 182 -1.16 -27.87 -2.73
C LEU A 182 -2.09 -27.47 -3.87
N GLU A 183 -3.39 -27.73 -3.75
CA GLU A 183 -4.37 -27.30 -4.75
C GLU A 183 -4.39 -25.79 -4.93
N ARG A 184 -4.27 -25.02 -3.83
CA ARG A 184 -4.22 -23.55 -3.91
C ARG A 184 -2.93 -23.05 -4.55
N PHE A 185 -1.78 -23.64 -4.21
CA PHE A 185 -0.52 -23.29 -4.87
C PHE A 185 -0.53 -23.67 -6.35
N ASP A 186 -1.08 -24.83 -6.72
CA ASP A 186 -1.27 -25.23 -8.11
C ASP A 186 -2.16 -24.23 -8.85
N ARG A 187 -3.22 -23.73 -8.21
CA ARG A 187 -4.08 -22.70 -8.78
C ARG A 187 -3.34 -21.37 -8.97
N ALA A 188 -2.52 -20.95 -8.00
CA ALA A 188 -1.69 -19.76 -8.11
C ALA A 188 -0.68 -19.88 -9.27
N LEU A 189 -0.02 -21.03 -9.41
CA LEU A 189 0.95 -21.31 -10.48
C LEU A 189 0.31 -21.48 -11.86
N LEU A 190 -0.95 -21.92 -11.92
CA LEU A 190 -1.71 -21.96 -13.17
C LEU A 190 -1.99 -20.53 -13.69
N LEU A 191 -2.28 -19.60 -12.78
CA LEU A 191 -2.56 -18.19 -13.12
C LEU A 191 -1.28 -17.41 -13.40
N ASP A 192 -0.22 -17.66 -12.62
CA ASP A 192 1.11 -17.10 -12.81
C ASP A 192 2.19 -18.19 -12.64
N PRO A 193 2.65 -18.80 -13.74
CA PRO A 193 3.69 -19.83 -13.72
C PRO A 193 5.04 -19.35 -13.16
N ASN A 194 5.28 -18.04 -13.10
CA ASN A 194 6.52 -17.45 -12.59
C ASN A 194 6.41 -17.02 -11.11
N ASN A 195 5.30 -17.32 -10.43
CA ASN A 195 5.12 -17.01 -9.02
C ASN A 195 6.07 -17.86 -8.14
N GLN A 196 7.25 -17.31 -7.88
CA GLN A 196 8.30 -17.99 -7.12
C GLN A 196 7.86 -18.33 -5.69
N ALA A 197 7.07 -17.47 -5.05
CA ALA A 197 6.56 -17.71 -3.70
C ALA A 197 5.64 -18.94 -3.67
N ALA A 198 4.69 -19.03 -4.60
CA ALA A 198 3.80 -20.19 -4.72
C ALA A 198 4.58 -21.47 -5.02
N GLN A 199 5.59 -21.41 -5.89
CA GLN A 199 6.44 -22.57 -6.18
C GLN A 199 7.20 -23.06 -4.95
N THR A 200 7.83 -22.14 -4.21
CA THR A 200 8.57 -22.46 -2.98
C THR A 200 7.64 -23.05 -1.93
N ASN A 201 6.49 -22.41 -1.68
CA ASN A 201 5.52 -22.86 -0.69
C ASN A 201 4.95 -24.25 -1.01
N ARG A 202 4.68 -24.52 -2.30
CA ARG A 202 4.27 -25.84 -2.78
C ARG A 202 5.32 -26.91 -2.51
N ASN A 203 6.57 -26.63 -2.84
CA ASN A 203 7.68 -27.57 -2.64
C ASN A 203 7.87 -27.89 -1.15
N SER A 204 7.89 -26.86 -0.30
CA SER A 204 7.97 -27.05 1.16
C SER A 204 6.79 -27.86 1.71
N THR A 205 5.58 -27.66 1.15
CA THR A 205 4.40 -28.45 1.53
C THR A 205 4.56 -29.94 1.18
N LEU A 206 5.12 -30.26 0.01
CA LEU A 206 5.41 -31.65 -0.37
C LEU A 206 6.46 -32.29 0.53
N GLU A 207 7.50 -31.55 0.91
CA GLU A 207 8.53 -32.00 1.85
C GLU A 207 7.94 -32.33 3.23
N ASP A 208 7.08 -31.44 3.75
CA ASP A 208 6.38 -31.64 5.02
C ASP A 208 5.52 -32.92 4.98
N MET A 209 4.75 -33.12 3.91
CA MET A 209 3.95 -34.34 3.72
C MET A 209 4.81 -35.61 3.70
N ASN A 210 5.90 -35.61 2.92
CA ASN A 210 6.79 -36.75 2.81
C ASN A 210 7.43 -37.11 4.16
N ARG A 211 7.83 -36.09 4.94
CA ARG A 211 8.40 -36.28 6.27
C ARG A 211 7.41 -36.92 7.24
N ILE A 212 6.14 -36.48 7.22
CA ILE A 212 5.08 -37.05 8.06
C ILE A 212 4.84 -38.52 7.72
N VAL A 213 4.80 -38.87 6.42
CA VAL A 213 4.63 -40.26 5.98
C VAL A 213 5.78 -41.14 6.50
N GLN A 214 7.02 -40.69 6.36
CA GLN A 214 8.19 -41.44 6.83
C GLN A 214 8.17 -41.69 8.34
N LEU A 215 7.81 -40.67 9.14
CA LEU A 215 7.69 -40.79 10.60
C LEU A 215 6.55 -41.74 11.01
N GLY A 216 5.43 -41.73 10.29
CA GLY A 216 4.31 -42.64 10.53
C GLY A 216 4.63 -44.10 10.20
N THR A 217 5.46 -44.35 9.18
CA THR A 217 5.90 -45.71 8.81
C THR A 217 7.05 -46.26 9.67
N GLY A 218 7.78 -45.40 10.37
CA GLY A 218 8.95 -45.78 11.19
C GLY A 218 8.64 -46.27 12.61
N GLN A 219 7.40 -46.19 13.08
CA GLN A 219 7.00 -46.63 14.44
C GLN A 219 6.48 -48.09 14.51
N TRP A 220 6.52 -48.84 13.40
CA TRP A 220 6.03 -50.22 13.33
C TRP A 220 7.07 -51.23 12.79
N ALA A 221 8.37 -50.94 12.94
CA ALA A 221 9.46 -51.84 12.56
C ALA A 221 10.28 -52.29 13.78
#